data_AF-A0A925YEE9-F1
#
_entry.id   AF-A0A925YEE9-F1
#
_cell.length_a   1.000
_cell.length_b   1.000
_cell.length_c   1.000
_cell.angle_alpha   90.00
_cell.angle_beta   90.00
_cell.angle_gamma   90.00
#
_symmetry.space_group_name_H-M   'P 1'
#
loop_
_entity.id
_entity.type
_entity.pdbx_description
1 polymer ?
#
loop_
_entity_poly.entity_id
_entity_poly.type
_entity_poly.pdbx_seq_one_letter_code
_entity_poly.pdbx_strand_id
1 'polypeptide(L)' 'MLEIVGAPAFTPARLEKRLEIVRKANPRVAGLTATFVHFVDEAATLNDGTRNV' A
#
# COMPACT_ATOMS: atom_id res chain seq x y z
N MET A 1 -13.88 -6.77 9.70
CA MET A 1 -12.71 -5.99 9.26
C MET A 1 -12.45 -6.27 7.79
N LEU A 2 -12.69 -5.27 6.96
CA LEU A 2 -12.45 -5.30 5.52
C LEU A 2 -11.10 -4.63 5.20
N GLU A 3 -10.31 -5.23 4.31
CA GLU A 3 -9.04 -4.68 3.83
C GLU A 3 -9.18 -4.14 2.41
N ILE A 4 -8.78 -2.88 2.20
CA ILE A 4 -8.83 -2.22 0.89
C ILE A 4 -7.44 -1.74 0.52
N VAL A 5 -6.92 -2.23 -0.62
CA VAL A 5 -5.63 -1.78 -1.17
C VAL A 5 -5.85 -0.44 -1.88
N GLY A 6 -5.14 0.58 -1.41
CA GLY A 6 -5.15 1.93 -1.96
C GLY A 6 -4.06 2.18 -2.99
N ALA A 7 -3.88 3.46 -3.32
CA ALA A 7 -2.90 3.94 -4.28
C ALA A 7 -1.43 3.74 -3.79
N PRO A 8 -0.43 3.94 -4.67
CA PRO A 8 0.98 3.94 -4.27
C PRO A 8 1.26 4.92 -3.12
N ALA A 9 1.95 4.45 -2.10
CA ALA A 9 2.15 5.21 -0.85
C ALA A 9 3.29 6.24 -0.94
N PHE A 10 4.19 6.10 -1.91
CA PHE A 10 5.32 6.99 -2.11
C PHE A 10 5.42 7.48 -3.55
N THR A 11 5.93 8.69 -3.71
CA THR A 11 6.42 9.17 -5.01
C THR A 11 7.68 8.39 -5.42
N PRO A 12 8.02 8.31 -6.72
CA PRO A 12 9.20 7.59 -7.20
C PRO A 12 10.49 8.01 -6.46
N ALA A 13 10.73 9.31 -6.32
CA ALA A 13 11.91 9.84 -5.63
C ALA A 13 11.99 9.46 -4.14
N ARG A 14 10.84 9.33 -3.44
CA ARG A 14 10.83 8.88 -2.04
C ARG A 14 11.06 7.37 -1.94
N LEU A 15 10.58 6.61 -2.90
CA LEU A 15 10.75 5.16 -2.98
C LEU A 15 12.22 4.79 -3.24
N GLU A 16 12.88 5.50 -4.16
CA GLU A 16 14.31 5.35 -4.45
C GLU A 16 15.18 5.62 -3.22
N LYS A 17 14.96 6.76 -2.53
CA LYS A 17 15.68 7.08 -1.29
C LYS A 17 15.53 5.99 -0.23
N ARG A 18 14.33 5.40 -0.11
CA ARG A 18 14.09 4.29 0.83
C ARG A 18 14.77 3.01 0.36
N LEU A 19 14.73 2.69 -0.92
CA LEU A 19 15.42 1.54 -1.50
C LEU A 19 16.93 1.61 -1.26
N GLU A 20 17.54 2.79 -1.38
CA GLU A 20 18.96 3.01 -1.04
C GLU A 20 19.26 2.67 0.43
N ILE A 21 18.40 3.12 1.36
CA ILE A 21 18.55 2.81 2.80
C ILE A 21 18.44 1.31 3.04
N VAL A 22 17.45 0.65 2.43
CA VAL A 22 17.26 -0.80 2.57
C VAL A 22 18.44 -1.59 1.98
N ARG A 23 18.98 -1.15 0.83
CA ARG A 23 20.15 -1.78 0.20
C ARG A 23 21.43 -1.64 1.01
N LYS A 24 21.59 -0.58 1.79
CA LYS A 24 22.72 -0.46 2.74
C LYS A 24 22.70 -1.57 3.79
N ALA A 25 21.51 -1.99 4.23
CA ALA A 25 21.35 -3.09 5.17
C ALA A 25 21.40 -4.46 4.49
N ASN A 26 20.84 -4.59 3.27
CA ASN A 26 20.89 -5.82 2.48
C ASN A 26 21.04 -5.49 0.99
N PRO A 27 22.27 -5.58 0.43
CA PRO A 27 22.53 -5.23 -0.97
C PRO A 27 21.78 -6.08 -2.00
N ARG A 28 21.23 -7.23 -1.62
CA ARG A 28 20.49 -8.13 -2.53
C ARG A 28 19.06 -7.67 -2.80
N VAL A 29 18.56 -6.65 -2.11
CA VAL A 29 17.21 -6.13 -2.35
C VAL A 29 17.15 -5.42 -3.69
N ALA A 30 16.46 -6.04 -4.66
CA ALA A 30 16.39 -5.57 -6.04
C ALA A 30 15.41 -4.39 -6.22
N GLY A 31 14.34 -4.33 -5.43
CA GLY A 31 13.32 -3.29 -5.54
C GLY A 31 12.50 -3.14 -4.26
N LEU A 32 11.72 -2.06 -4.22
CA LEU A 32 10.82 -1.72 -3.13
C LEU A 32 9.54 -1.15 -3.74
N THR A 33 8.37 -1.61 -3.28
CA THR A 33 7.06 -1.03 -3.60
C THR A 33 6.31 -0.77 -2.30
N ALA A 34 5.35 0.14 -2.33
CA ALA A 34 4.51 0.43 -1.18
C ALA A 34 3.14 0.95 -1.63
N THR A 35 2.08 0.44 -1.02
CA THR A 35 0.69 0.85 -1.22
C THR A 35 0.04 1.16 0.12
N PHE A 36 -0.95 2.03 0.12
CA PHE A 36 -1.79 2.20 1.30
C PHE A 36 -2.67 0.95 1.50
N VAL A 37 -2.89 0.56 2.75
CA VAL A 37 -3.86 -0.47 3.12
C VAL A 37 -4.81 0.17 4.12
N HIS A 38 -6.10 0.15 3.80
CA HIS A 38 -7.14 0.71 4.64
C HIS A 38 -7.89 -0.43 5.31
N PHE A 39 -8.14 -0.26 6.60
CA PHE A 39 -8.88 -1.21 7.41
C PHE A 39 -10.18 -0.56 7.83
N VAL A 40 -11.30 -1.19 7.47
CA VAL A 40 -12.63 -0.75 7.90
C VAL A 40 -13.15 -1.73 8.93
N ASP A 41 -13.40 -1.23 10.13
CA ASP A 41 -14.08 -1.99 11.16
C ASP A 41 -15.58 -1.66 11.11
N GLU A 42 -16.39 -2.70 10.90
CA GLU A 42 -17.81 -2.55 10.65
C GLU A 42 -18.61 -3.45 11.58
N ALA A 43 -19.57 -2.84 12.26
CA ALA A 43 -20.49 -3.53 13.15
C ALA A 43 -21.66 -4.20 12.41
N ALA A 44 -21.93 -3.81 11.15
CA ALA A 44 -23.00 -4.35 10.33
C ALA A 44 -22.50 -4.60 8.90
N THR A 45 -23.06 -5.61 8.21
CA THR A 45 -22.63 -6.04 6.88
C THR A 45 -22.90 -4.96 5.83
N LEU A 46 -21.86 -4.57 5.06
CA LEU A 46 -22.04 -3.78 3.85
C LEU A 46 -22.95 -4.52 2.86
N ASN A 47 -23.97 -3.83 2.36
CA ASN A 47 -24.74 -4.29 1.22
C ASN A 47 -24.05 -3.86 -0.08
N ASP A 48 -24.34 -4.56 -1.17
CA ASP A 48 -23.70 -4.41 -2.49
C ASP A 48 -24.15 -3.13 -3.25
N GLY A 49 -24.43 -2.07 -2.51
CA GLY A 49 -24.95 -0.80 -3.02
C GLY A 49 -23.87 -0.01 -3.76
N THR A 50 -23.99 0.00 -5.09
CA THR A 50 -23.31 0.91 -6.05
C THR A 50 -21.98 0.44 -6.65
N ARG A 51 -22.07 -0.53 -7.56
CA ARG A 51 -21.26 -0.55 -8.79
C ARG A 51 -21.95 0.40 -9.79
N ASN A 52 -21.38 1.55 -10.12
CA ASN A 52 -21.74 2.30 -11.34
C ASN A 52 -20.61 3.27 -11.74
N VAL A 53 -19.97 2.88 -12.84
CA VAL A 53 -19.21 3.63 -13.86
C VAL A 53 -18.09 4.56 -13.39
#